data_AF-A0A957G5D5-F1
#
_entry.id   AF-A0A957G5D5-F1
#
_cell.length_a   1.000
_cell.length_b   1.000
_cell.length_c   1.000
_cell.angle_alpha   90.00
_cell.angle_beta   90.00
_cell.angle_gamma   90.00
#
_symmetry.space_group_name_H-M   'P 1'
#
loop_
_entity.id
_entity.type
_entity.pdbx_description
1 polymer ?
#
loop_
_entity_poly.entity_id
_entity_poly.type
_entity_poly.pdbx_seq_one_letter_code
_entity_poly.pdbx_strand_id
1 'polypeptide(L)'
;LSPVHIPSLGSYPADFIAPMEEWLSAFELDLGNGETFRPYDPDAPQRIVEYARGRGYVVPDDQAAQDKAFGLGWYKYAPEVAGQLLIKNGFSRDGDGMWLLPGGTPWQLECMSGPQVATDLQARNCIAAVQQWRQFGIDAVHFTTESMADLSRVGDFDVSGSWPGWEPWGAGPDLYRTLDRWNSAYVAAVGDDNQGHQSRWSSPAMDVVITDLRETDPANAEAVIALGIEGLKIAVTEMPGIPTFGYIGFIAWDQTYWTNWPGAENPYTQPYTHWGPFKYMTPFLEPTGR
;
A
#
# COMPACT_ATOMS: atom_id res chain seq x y z
N LEU A 1 9.23 -0.25 -3.97
CA LEU A 1 8.93 -0.55 -2.56
C LEU A 1 8.53 0.75 -1.88
N SER A 2 7.63 0.70 -0.89
CA SER A 2 7.21 1.86 -0.10
C SER A 2 6.89 1.51 1.37
N PRO A 3 7.80 1.74 2.33
CA PRO A 3 7.62 1.27 3.70
C PRO A 3 6.44 1.92 4.43
N VAL A 4 5.85 2.97 3.86
CA VAL A 4 4.76 3.77 4.42
C VAL A 4 3.52 3.69 3.53
N HIS A 5 2.35 4.07 4.06
CA HIS A 5 1.03 3.95 3.40
C HIS A 5 0.77 4.94 2.26
N ILE A 6 1.83 5.45 1.62
CA ILE A 6 1.80 6.25 0.40
C ILE A 6 2.77 5.65 -0.63
N PRO A 7 2.60 5.86 -1.93
CA PRO A 7 3.54 5.32 -2.91
C PRO A 7 4.92 6.03 -2.84
N SER A 8 5.99 5.28 -3.10
CA SER A 8 7.34 5.83 -3.29
C SER A 8 7.51 6.38 -4.72
N LEU A 9 6.74 7.42 -5.06
CA LEU A 9 6.67 8.02 -6.39
C LEU A 9 6.61 9.56 -6.30
N GLY A 10 6.98 10.26 -7.37
CA GLY A 10 6.91 11.73 -7.41
C GLY A 10 7.84 12.37 -6.37
N SER A 11 7.33 13.35 -5.63
CA SER A 11 8.08 14.02 -4.56
C SER A 11 8.05 13.25 -3.23
N TYR A 12 7.16 12.28 -3.06
CA TYR A 12 6.94 11.58 -1.78
C TYR A 12 8.18 10.93 -1.16
N PRO A 13 9.13 10.34 -1.93
CA PRO A 13 10.37 9.86 -1.36
C PRO A 13 11.16 10.96 -0.65
N ALA A 14 11.25 12.16 -1.22
CA ALA A 14 11.97 13.28 -0.63
C ALA A 14 11.19 13.97 0.50
N ASP A 15 9.87 14.12 0.32
CA ASP A 15 9.03 14.85 1.27
C ASP A 15 8.70 14.04 2.53
N PHE A 16 8.58 12.71 2.42
CA PHE A 16 8.07 11.85 3.50
C PHE A 16 8.97 10.68 3.84
N ILE A 17 9.42 9.89 2.86
CA ILE A 17 10.09 8.61 3.14
C ILE A 17 11.52 8.82 3.63
N ALA A 18 12.32 9.62 2.92
CA ALA A 18 13.70 9.93 3.29
C ALA A 18 13.79 10.63 4.67
N PRO A 19 12.96 11.64 4.99
CA PRO A 19 12.91 12.23 6.33
C PRO A 19 12.55 11.22 7.44
N MET A 20 11.85 10.14 7.10
CA MET A 20 11.46 9.09 8.04
C MET A 20 12.48 7.97 8.19
N GLU A 21 13.56 7.90 7.39
CA GLU A 21 14.49 6.76 7.40
C GLU A 21 15.14 6.50 8.76
N GLU A 22 15.54 7.55 9.48
CA GLU A 22 16.11 7.42 10.82
C GLU A 22 15.09 6.81 11.79
N TRP A 23 13.85 7.32 11.75
CA TRP A 23 12.76 6.81 12.59
C TRP A 23 12.39 5.38 12.22
N LEU A 24 12.26 5.05 10.93
CA LEU A 24 11.97 3.71 10.43
C LEU A 24 13.05 2.71 10.85
N SER A 25 14.33 3.12 10.80
CA SER A 25 15.47 2.30 11.21
C SER A 25 15.54 2.08 12.72
N ALA A 26 15.03 3.03 13.51
CA ALA A 26 14.95 2.95 14.97
C ALA A 26 13.66 2.29 15.48
N PHE A 27 12.64 2.15 14.63
CA PHE A 27 11.36 1.55 14.99
C PHE A 27 11.54 0.09 15.42
N GLU A 28 11.02 -0.25 16.59
CA GLU A 28 11.20 -1.55 17.24
C GLU A 28 9.86 -2.18 17.60
N LEU A 29 9.72 -3.47 17.31
CA LEU A 29 8.64 -4.31 17.76
C LEU A 29 9.08 -5.05 19.02
N ASP A 30 8.30 -4.94 20.09
CA ASP A 30 8.50 -5.73 21.31
C ASP A 30 7.95 -7.15 21.11
N LEU A 31 8.83 -8.14 21.28
CA LEU A 31 8.52 -9.56 21.06
C LEU A 31 7.91 -10.24 22.31
N GLY A 32 7.80 -9.53 23.44
CA GLY A 32 7.14 -10.01 24.66
C GLY A 32 7.97 -10.98 25.50
N ASN A 33 9.20 -11.27 25.08
CA ASN A 33 10.19 -12.09 25.77
C ASN A 33 11.39 -11.27 26.29
N GLY A 34 11.29 -9.93 26.27
CA GLY A 34 12.38 -9.02 26.63
C GLY A 34 13.31 -8.66 25.46
N GLU A 35 13.07 -9.19 24.27
CA GLU A 35 13.78 -8.84 23.04
C GLU A 35 12.94 -7.89 22.18
N THR A 36 13.62 -7.06 21.38
CA THR A 36 13.00 -6.21 20.36
C THR A 36 13.49 -6.56 18.96
N PHE A 37 12.71 -6.22 17.95
CA PHE A 37 13.04 -6.44 16.55
C PHE A 37 12.85 -5.18 15.72
N ARG A 38 13.84 -4.82 14.90
CA ARG A 38 13.76 -3.71 13.94
C ARG A 38 13.30 -4.23 12.58
N PRO A 39 12.04 -4.01 12.17
CA PRO A 39 11.50 -4.62 10.97
C PRO A 39 11.92 -3.93 9.69
N TYR A 40 12.32 -2.65 9.73
CA TYR A 40 12.74 -1.93 8.55
C TYR A 40 14.08 -2.44 8.00
N ASP A 41 14.15 -2.47 6.68
CA ASP A 41 15.28 -2.92 5.87
C ASP A 41 15.54 -1.91 4.73
N PRO A 42 16.57 -1.06 4.86
CA PRO A 42 16.95 -0.13 3.81
C PRO A 42 17.57 -0.84 2.58
N ASP A 43 18.04 -2.08 2.72
CA ASP A 43 18.69 -2.85 1.65
C ASP A 43 17.72 -3.74 0.86
N ALA A 44 16.42 -3.72 1.21
CA ALA A 44 15.40 -4.49 0.49
C ALA A 44 15.32 -4.17 -1.02
N PRO A 45 15.38 -2.89 -1.47
CA PRO A 45 15.40 -2.55 -2.89
C PRO A 45 16.57 -3.19 -3.66
N GLN A 46 17.75 -3.27 -3.05
CA GLN A 46 18.98 -3.78 -3.64
C GLN A 46 18.85 -5.28 -3.92
N ARG A 47 18.21 -6.02 -3.01
CA ARG A 47 17.88 -7.44 -3.24
C ARG A 47 16.94 -7.63 -4.43
N ILE A 48 16.03 -6.68 -4.68
CA ILE A 48 15.18 -6.69 -5.88
C ILE A 48 15.99 -6.37 -7.14
N VAL A 49 16.91 -5.41 -7.08
CA VAL A 49 17.83 -5.10 -8.19
C VAL A 49 18.66 -6.32 -8.58
N GLU A 50 19.26 -6.99 -7.60
CA GLU A 50 20.05 -8.22 -7.81
C GLU A 50 19.19 -9.33 -8.41
N TYR A 51 17.98 -9.54 -7.88
CA TYR A 51 17.05 -10.51 -8.42
C TYR A 51 16.68 -10.19 -9.88
N ALA A 52 16.37 -8.93 -10.19
CA ALA A 52 16.04 -8.50 -11.54
C ALA A 52 17.21 -8.73 -12.51
N ARG A 53 18.44 -8.38 -12.11
CA ARG A 53 19.66 -8.66 -12.89
C ARG A 53 19.88 -10.15 -13.10
N GLY A 54 19.73 -10.96 -12.05
CA GLY A 54 19.83 -12.43 -12.14
C GLY A 54 18.79 -13.06 -13.07
N ARG A 55 17.65 -12.39 -13.26
CA ARG A 55 16.61 -12.76 -14.23
C ARG A 55 16.88 -12.26 -15.66
N GLY A 56 17.98 -11.54 -15.89
CA GLY A 56 18.37 -11.01 -17.19
C GLY A 56 17.75 -9.66 -17.54
N TYR A 57 17.09 -8.98 -16.60
CA TYR A 57 16.58 -7.63 -16.84
C TYR A 57 17.71 -6.60 -16.78
N VAL A 58 17.64 -5.61 -17.66
CA VAL A 58 18.55 -4.45 -17.64
C VAL A 58 18.07 -3.51 -16.54
N VAL A 59 18.93 -3.27 -15.55
CA VAL A 59 18.68 -2.36 -14.43
C VAL A 59 19.77 -1.28 -14.44
N PRO A 60 19.44 0.01 -14.30
CA PRO A 60 20.43 1.08 -14.24
C PRO A 60 21.50 0.83 -13.16
N ASP A 61 22.74 1.26 -13.41
CA ASP A 61 23.81 1.25 -12.40
C ASP A 61 23.77 2.47 -11.46
N ASP A 62 23.09 3.54 -11.89
CA ASP A 62 22.93 4.76 -11.09
C ASP A 62 21.99 4.52 -9.89
N GLN A 63 22.48 4.83 -8.69
CA GLN A 63 21.73 4.59 -7.44
C GLN A 63 20.45 5.41 -7.38
N ALA A 64 20.47 6.68 -7.80
CA ALA A 64 19.27 7.52 -7.77
C ALA A 64 18.17 6.99 -8.70
N ALA A 65 18.55 6.43 -9.86
CA ALA A 65 17.63 5.72 -10.74
C ALA A 65 17.08 4.43 -10.12
N GLN A 66 17.89 3.68 -9.38
CA GLN A 66 17.45 2.50 -8.64
C GLN A 66 16.48 2.87 -7.52
N ASP A 67 16.80 3.88 -6.70
CA ASP A 67 15.96 4.37 -5.61
C ASP A 67 14.60 4.84 -6.14
N LYS A 68 14.59 5.56 -7.26
CA LYS A 68 13.36 5.98 -7.93
C LYS A 68 12.52 4.80 -8.44
N ALA A 69 13.16 3.73 -8.92
CA ALA A 69 12.47 2.58 -9.49
C ALA A 69 12.00 1.57 -8.43
N PHE A 70 12.81 1.34 -7.39
CA PHE A 70 12.62 0.27 -6.42
C PHE A 70 12.31 0.78 -5.02
N GLY A 71 12.36 2.08 -4.75
CA GLY A 71 12.09 2.70 -3.45
C GLY A 71 13.32 2.71 -2.53
N LEU A 72 13.16 3.31 -1.35
CA LEU A 72 14.24 3.54 -0.37
C LEU A 72 14.37 2.44 0.69
N GLY A 73 13.40 1.52 0.77
CA GLY A 73 13.41 0.46 1.77
C GLY A 73 12.10 -0.30 1.84
N TRP A 74 12.09 -1.35 2.67
CA TRP A 74 10.91 -2.16 2.94
C TRP A 74 11.02 -2.84 4.31
N TYR A 75 10.11 -3.77 4.62
CA TYR A 75 10.17 -4.64 5.79
C TYR A 75 10.93 -5.94 5.53
N LYS A 76 11.65 -6.43 6.54
CA LYS A 76 12.33 -7.72 6.55
C LYS A 76 11.30 -8.87 6.44
N TYR A 77 11.67 -9.92 5.71
CA TYR A 77 10.97 -11.19 5.78
C TYR A 77 11.47 -11.97 7.00
N ALA A 78 10.64 -12.07 8.05
CA ALA A 78 11.03 -12.65 9.34
C ALA A 78 9.89 -13.53 9.94
N PRO A 79 9.62 -14.72 9.36
CA PRO A 79 8.53 -15.59 9.83
C PRO A 79 8.71 -16.06 11.28
N GLU A 80 9.94 -16.26 11.75
CA GLU A 80 10.20 -16.63 13.15
C GLU A 80 9.75 -15.53 14.12
N VAL A 81 10.08 -14.27 13.81
CA VAL A 81 9.66 -13.09 14.58
C VAL A 81 8.13 -12.93 14.52
N ALA A 82 7.53 -13.11 13.34
CA ALA A 82 6.07 -13.13 13.20
C ALA A 82 5.43 -14.19 14.11
N GLY A 83 6.04 -15.38 14.21
CA GLY A 83 5.59 -16.44 15.10
C GLY A 83 5.68 -16.08 16.58
N GLN A 84 6.76 -15.42 17.00
CA GLN A 84 6.89 -14.92 18.37
C GLN A 84 5.81 -13.88 18.70
N LEU A 85 5.51 -12.95 17.77
CA LEU A 85 4.44 -11.98 17.94
C LEU A 85 3.06 -12.64 18.02
N LEU A 86 2.79 -13.67 17.24
CA LEU A 86 1.54 -14.43 17.34
C LEU A 86 1.41 -15.12 18.71
N ILE A 87 2.45 -15.80 19.18
CA ILE A 87 2.47 -16.47 20.49
C ILE A 87 2.27 -15.45 21.62
N LYS A 88 2.94 -14.29 21.55
CA LYS A 88 2.75 -13.18 22.48
C LYS A 88 1.28 -12.74 22.57
N ASN A 89 0.55 -12.79 21.45
CA ASN A 89 -0.85 -12.40 21.36
C ASN A 89 -1.84 -13.57 21.55
N GLY A 90 -1.39 -14.71 22.10
CA GLY A 90 -2.26 -15.81 22.50
C GLY A 90 -2.63 -16.80 21.39
N PHE A 91 -2.02 -16.68 20.21
CA PHE A 91 -2.10 -17.70 19.19
C PHE A 91 -1.26 -18.91 19.60
N SER A 92 -1.62 -20.08 19.09
CA SER A 92 -0.86 -21.32 19.31
C SER A 92 -0.77 -22.14 18.01
N ARG A 93 -0.01 -23.22 18.00
CA ARG A 93 0.04 -24.15 16.88
C ARG A 93 -0.55 -25.50 17.26
N ASP A 94 -1.22 -26.15 16.32
CA ASP A 94 -1.64 -27.54 16.48
C ASP A 94 -0.50 -28.54 16.16
N GLY A 95 -0.82 -29.84 16.19
CA GLY A 95 0.14 -30.90 15.92
C GLY A 95 0.63 -30.97 14.47
N ASP A 96 -0.09 -30.35 13.53
CA ASP A 96 0.27 -30.27 12.12
C ASP A 96 1.06 -28.99 11.81
N GLY A 97 1.32 -28.16 12.84
CA GLY A 97 2.05 -26.91 12.73
C GLY A 97 1.22 -25.74 12.23
N MET A 98 -0.10 -25.87 12.17
CA MET A 98 -1.03 -24.83 11.74
C MET A 98 -1.36 -23.89 12.90
N TRP A 99 -1.53 -22.60 12.61
CA TRP A 99 -1.87 -21.59 13.59
C TRP A 99 -3.34 -21.68 14.03
N LEU A 100 -3.53 -21.54 15.33
CA LEU A 100 -4.82 -21.44 16.01
C LEU A 100 -4.98 -20.02 16.57
N LEU A 101 -6.17 -19.48 16.44
CA LEU A 101 -6.58 -18.22 17.05
C LEU A 101 -6.51 -18.31 18.60
N PRO A 102 -6.49 -17.17 19.31
CA PRO A 102 -6.73 -17.15 20.75
C PRO A 102 -8.07 -17.83 21.06
N GLY A 103 -8.01 -18.98 21.75
CA GLY A 103 -9.17 -19.85 21.99
C GLY A 103 -9.08 -21.22 21.32
N GLY A 104 -8.08 -21.45 20.47
CA GLY A 104 -7.72 -22.78 19.95
C GLY A 104 -8.46 -23.22 18.68
N THR A 105 -9.25 -22.35 18.06
CA THR A 105 -9.85 -22.64 16.75
C THR A 105 -8.84 -22.41 15.62
N PRO A 106 -8.85 -23.21 14.54
CA PRO A 106 -7.99 -22.99 13.38
C PRO A 106 -8.10 -21.57 12.84
N TRP A 107 -6.96 -20.95 12.52
CA TRP A 107 -6.94 -19.64 11.90
C TRP A 107 -7.09 -19.78 10.39
N GLN A 108 -8.26 -19.37 9.90
CA GLN A 108 -8.60 -19.30 8.49
C GLN A 108 -8.60 -17.85 8.01
N LEU A 109 -8.13 -17.62 6.79
CA LEU A 109 -8.11 -16.29 6.15
C LEU A 109 -8.50 -16.39 4.68
N GLU A 110 -9.44 -15.54 4.25
CA GLU A 110 -9.77 -15.37 2.85
C GLU A 110 -9.25 -14.02 2.31
N CYS A 111 -8.40 -14.07 1.28
CA CYS A 111 -7.95 -12.89 0.55
C CYS A 111 -8.83 -12.68 -0.68
N MET A 112 -9.59 -11.60 -0.68
CA MET A 112 -10.48 -11.20 -1.76
C MET A 112 -9.76 -10.29 -2.77
N SER A 113 -10.00 -10.50 -4.06
CA SER A 113 -9.66 -9.51 -5.10
C SER A 113 -10.72 -9.42 -6.20
N GLY A 114 -10.53 -8.46 -7.10
CA GLY A 114 -11.24 -8.42 -8.37
C GLY A 114 -10.87 -9.62 -9.27
N PRO A 115 -11.63 -9.85 -10.34
CA PRO A 115 -11.48 -11.01 -11.22
C PRO A 115 -10.33 -10.88 -12.23
N GLN A 116 -9.72 -9.70 -12.42
CA GLN A 116 -8.65 -9.46 -13.40
C GLN A 116 -7.26 -9.96 -12.94
N VAL A 117 -7.16 -11.23 -12.55
CA VAL A 117 -5.94 -11.85 -11.97
C VAL A 117 -4.66 -11.71 -12.80
N ALA A 118 -4.78 -11.57 -14.12
CA ALA A 118 -3.63 -11.52 -15.02
C ALA A 118 -2.91 -10.17 -15.00
N THR A 119 -3.61 -9.07 -14.76
CA THR A 119 -3.08 -7.70 -14.89
C THR A 119 -3.22 -6.88 -13.62
N ASP A 120 -4.17 -7.24 -12.75
CA ASP A 120 -4.42 -6.53 -11.51
C ASP A 120 -3.39 -6.89 -10.43
N LEU A 121 -2.76 -5.85 -9.88
CA LEU A 121 -1.76 -5.99 -8.83
C LEU A 121 -2.37 -6.39 -7.48
N GLN A 122 -3.64 -6.06 -7.24
CA GLN A 122 -4.34 -6.45 -6.02
C GLN A 122 -4.49 -7.98 -5.95
N ALA A 123 -4.98 -8.60 -7.03
CA ALA A 123 -5.04 -10.05 -7.14
C ALA A 123 -3.67 -10.73 -7.00
N ARG A 124 -2.63 -10.20 -7.66
CA ARG A 124 -1.26 -10.74 -7.56
C ARG A 124 -0.70 -10.69 -6.14
N ASN A 125 -0.97 -9.59 -5.41
CA ASN A 125 -0.59 -9.47 -4.00
C ASN A 125 -1.31 -10.50 -3.13
N CYS A 126 -2.63 -10.70 -3.30
CA CYS A 126 -3.35 -11.74 -2.58
C CYS A 126 -2.78 -13.14 -2.84
N ILE A 127 -2.51 -13.49 -4.10
CA ILE A 127 -1.93 -14.79 -4.47
C ILE A 127 -0.58 -15.01 -3.77
N ALA A 128 0.30 -14.01 -3.84
CA ALA A 128 1.62 -14.08 -3.21
C ALA A 128 1.52 -14.18 -1.68
N ALA A 129 0.66 -13.36 -1.05
CA ALA A 129 0.45 -13.36 0.39
C ALA A 129 -0.11 -14.69 0.89
N VAL A 130 -1.14 -15.23 0.23
CA VAL A 130 -1.74 -16.54 0.55
C VAL A 130 -0.71 -17.65 0.46
N GLN A 131 0.18 -17.64 -0.55
CA GLN A 131 1.26 -18.61 -0.63
C GLN A 131 2.20 -18.53 0.59
N GLN A 132 2.58 -17.32 1.01
CA GLN A 132 3.45 -17.11 2.17
C GLN A 132 2.74 -17.50 3.49
N TRP A 133 1.47 -17.17 3.66
CA TRP A 133 0.68 -17.53 4.83
C TRP A 133 0.51 -19.04 4.98
N ARG A 134 0.25 -19.75 3.88
CA ARG A 134 0.19 -21.23 3.90
C ARG A 134 1.53 -21.85 4.29
N GLN A 135 2.65 -21.36 3.76
CA GLN A 135 3.98 -21.82 4.18
C GLN A 135 4.26 -21.52 5.65
N PHE A 136 3.72 -20.42 6.17
CA PHE A 136 3.85 -20.04 7.56
C PHE A 136 2.94 -20.83 8.52
N GLY A 137 1.95 -21.56 8.00
CA GLY A 137 1.02 -22.40 8.76
C GLY A 137 -0.37 -21.78 8.97
N ILE A 138 -0.80 -20.80 8.18
CA ILE A 138 -2.17 -20.25 8.23
C ILE A 138 -2.99 -20.91 7.11
N ASP A 139 -4.24 -21.30 7.41
CA ASP A 139 -5.17 -21.82 6.41
C ASP A 139 -5.74 -20.66 5.59
N ALA A 140 -4.99 -20.25 4.56
CA ALA A 140 -5.33 -19.10 3.75
C ALA A 140 -5.74 -19.49 2.32
N VAL A 141 -6.75 -18.81 1.78
CA VAL A 141 -7.20 -18.96 0.39
C VAL A 141 -7.30 -17.60 -0.30
N HIS A 142 -7.07 -17.59 -1.61
CA HIS A 142 -7.36 -16.44 -2.48
C HIS A 142 -8.63 -16.76 -3.26
N PHE A 143 -9.56 -15.81 -3.30
CA PHE A 143 -10.72 -15.90 -4.17
C PHE A 143 -10.96 -14.57 -4.89
N THR A 144 -11.65 -14.67 -6.02
CA THR A 144 -11.98 -13.51 -6.85
C THR A 144 -13.49 -13.33 -6.95
N THR A 145 -13.93 -12.08 -7.01
CA THR A 145 -15.36 -11.76 -7.14
C THR A 145 -15.59 -10.45 -7.90
N GLU A 146 -16.64 -10.40 -8.71
CA GLU A 146 -17.13 -9.18 -9.35
C GLU A 146 -17.76 -8.22 -8.32
N SER A 147 -18.18 -8.73 -7.16
CA SER A 147 -18.82 -7.96 -6.08
C SER A 147 -17.82 -7.36 -5.09
N MET A 148 -16.52 -7.36 -5.42
CA MET A 148 -15.46 -6.90 -4.50
C MET A 148 -15.75 -5.49 -3.98
N ALA A 149 -16.18 -4.57 -4.84
CA ALA A 149 -16.47 -3.19 -4.45
C ALA A 149 -17.57 -3.11 -3.37
N ASP A 150 -18.64 -3.90 -3.51
CA ASP A 150 -19.75 -3.92 -2.55
C ASP A 150 -19.35 -4.58 -1.23
N LEU A 151 -18.67 -5.73 -1.29
CA LEU A 151 -18.18 -6.44 -0.10
C LEU A 151 -17.17 -5.58 0.66
N SER A 152 -16.24 -4.93 -0.05
CA SER A 152 -15.30 -3.99 0.55
C SER A 152 -16.00 -2.78 1.16
N ARG A 153 -17.11 -2.29 0.58
CA ARG A 153 -17.89 -1.15 1.10
C ARG A 153 -18.68 -1.48 2.36
N VAL A 154 -19.08 -2.73 2.58
CA VAL A 154 -19.76 -3.16 3.81
C VAL A 154 -18.86 -3.89 4.82
N GLY A 155 -17.65 -4.28 4.43
CA GLY A 155 -16.67 -4.88 5.36
C GLY A 155 -16.85 -6.38 5.51
N ASP A 156 -17.47 -7.02 4.52
CA ASP A 156 -17.69 -8.45 4.46
C ASP A 156 -16.49 -9.14 3.77
N PHE A 157 -15.35 -9.15 4.45
CA PHE A 157 -14.10 -9.81 4.02
C PHE A 157 -13.12 -9.91 5.20
N ASP A 158 -12.19 -10.88 5.15
CA ASP A 158 -11.06 -10.95 6.11
C ASP A 158 -9.90 -10.06 5.63
N VAL A 159 -9.43 -10.31 4.41
CA VAL A 159 -8.38 -9.53 3.75
C VAL A 159 -8.83 -9.20 2.33
N SER A 160 -8.50 -8.01 1.84
CA SER A 160 -8.65 -7.66 0.43
C SER A 160 -7.34 -7.16 -0.14
N GLY A 161 -7.06 -7.54 -1.39
CA GLY A 161 -6.07 -6.85 -2.19
C GLY A 161 -6.59 -5.45 -2.45
N SER A 162 -6.04 -4.44 -1.79
CA SER A 162 -6.47 -3.05 -1.97
C SER A 162 -5.31 -2.09 -1.77
N TRP A 163 -5.58 -0.81 -1.92
CA TRP A 163 -4.65 0.24 -1.55
C TRP A 163 -4.52 0.27 -0.02
N PRO A 164 -3.29 0.28 0.54
CA PRO A 164 -3.07 0.25 1.99
C PRO A 164 -3.55 1.54 2.68
N GLY A 165 -3.53 2.65 1.95
CA GLY A 165 -4.12 3.95 2.27
C GLY A 165 -4.65 4.56 0.97
N TRP A 166 -5.51 5.56 1.07
CA TRP A 166 -6.13 6.14 -0.14
C TRP A 166 -5.16 6.99 -0.95
N GLU A 167 -5.32 6.99 -2.27
CA GLU A 167 -4.38 7.65 -3.17
C GLU A 167 -4.29 9.16 -2.89
N PRO A 168 -3.06 9.73 -2.83
CA PRO A 168 -2.85 11.17 -2.65
C PRO A 168 -3.02 11.99 -3.95
N TRP A 169 -3.28 11.34 -5.09
CA TRP A 169 -3.48 11.94 -6.43
C TRP A 169 -2.34 12.80 -6.99
N GLY A 170 -1.19 12.91 -6.30
CA GLY A 170 -0.04 13.66 -6.80
C GLY A 170 -0.28 15.16 -6.94
N ALA A 171 -1.36 15.71 -6.34
CA ALA A 171 -1.73 17.12 -6.46
C ALA A 171 -0.85 18.05 -5.61
N GLY A 172 -0.01 17.49 -4.73
CA GLY A 172 0.88 18.21 -3.84
C GLY A 172 1.35 17.31 -2.68
N PRO A 173 2.05 17.89 -1.70
CA PRO A 173 2.50 17.17 -0.51
C PRO A 173 1.39 17.02 0.55
N ASP A 174 0.26 17.73 0.45
CA ASP A 174 -0.83 17.61 1.44
C ASP A 174 -1.46 16.21 1.43
N LEU A 175 -1.24 15.46 2.53
CA LEU A 175 -1.76 14.11 2.72
C LEU A 175 -3.15 14.08 3.39
N TYR A 176 -3.81 15.22 3.62
CA TYR A 176 -5.15 15.27 4.23
C TYR A 176 -6.11 14.28 3.58
N ARG A 177 -6.22 14.28 2.25
CA ARG A 177 -7.10 13.35 1.51
C ARG A 177 -6.78 11.88 1.79
N THR A 178 -5.51 11.52 1.89
CA THR A 178 -5.06 10.15 2.14
C THR A 178 -5.42 9.72 3.55
N LEU A 179 -5.08 10.56 4.54
CA LEU A 179 -5.22 10.23 5.96
C LEU A 179 -6.67 10.37 6.45
N ASP A 180 -7.43 11.33 5.94
CA ASP A 180 -8.83 11.59 6.35
C ASP A 180 -9.75 10.39 6.06
N ARG A 181 -9.35 9.42 5.24
CA ARG A 181 -10.11 8.16 5.09
C ARG A 181 -10.06 7.27 6.34
N TRP A 182 -9.10 7.48 7.23
CA TRP A 182 -9.05 6.86 8.55
C TRP A 182 -9.70 7.70 9.65
N ASN A 183 -10.37 8.80 9.29
CA ASN A 183 -11.12 9.60 10.25
C ASN A 183 -12.21 8.76 10.93
N SER A 184 -12.23 8.74 12.26
CA SER A 184 -13.20 7.97 13.02
C SER A 184 -14.66 8.35 12.73
N ALA A 185 -14.90 9.59 12.28
CA ALA A 185 -16.23 10.05 11.87
C ALA A 185 -16.81 9.30 10.67
N TYR A 186 -15.99 8.57 9.90
CA TYR A 186 -16.43 7.82 8.72
C TYR A 186 -16.60 6.32 8.97
N VAL A 187 -16.21 5.82 10.15
CA VAL A 187 -16.27 4.39 10.46
C VAL A 187 -17.71 3.97 10.71
N ALA A 188 -18.18 3.04 9.89
CA ALA A 188 -19.47 2.35 10.05
C ALA A 188 -19.27 0.91 10.55
N ALA A 189 -20.33 0.33 11.11
CA ALA A 189 -20.31 -1.08 11.51
C ALA A 189 -20.19 -2.01 10.29
N VAL A 190 -19.68 -3.22 10.50
CA VAL A 190 -19.68 -4.27 9.46
C VAL A 190 -21.12 -4.57 9.04
N GLY A 191 -21.37 -4.61 7.73
CA GLY A 191 -22.68 -4.72 7.11
C GLY A 191 -23.27 -3.38 6.64
N ASP A 192 -22.81 -2.26 7.20
CA ASP A 192 -23.24 -0.92 6.79
C ASP A 192 -22.30 -0.32 5.74
N ASP A 193 -22.82 0.61 4.93
CA ASP A 193 -22.04 1.34 3.94
C ASP A 193 -21.03 2.28 4.62
N ASN A 194 -19.75 1.89 4.59
CA ASN A 194 -18.66 2.63 5.22
C ASN A 194 -18.11 3.72 4.29
N GLN A 195 -18.15 4.96 4.76
CA GLN A 195 -17.61 6.10 4.00
C GLN A 195 -16.10 6.27 4.15
N GLY A 196 -15.47 5.59 5.12
CA GLY A 196 -14.02 5.67 5.38
C GLY A 196 -13.19 4.66 4.59
N HIS A 197 -12.04 4.30 5.14
CA HIS A 197 -11.15 3.27 4.60
C HIS A 197 -11.76 1.87 4.80
N GLN A 198 -11.47 0.96 3.87
CA GLN A 198 -12.02 -0.39 3.88
C GLN A 198 -11.53 -1.23 5.07
N SER A 199 -10.41 -0.88 5.71
CA SER A 199 -10.00 -1.58 6.93
C SER A 199 -10.84 -1.24 8.16
N ARG A 200 -11.67 -0.18 8.11
CA ARG A 200 -12.44 0.38 9.25
C ARG A 200 -11.55 0.77 10.44
N TRP A 201 -10.24 0.85 10.24
CA TRP A 201 -9.33 1.34 11.25
C TRP A 201 -9.44 2.86 11.35
N SER A 202 -9.44 3.33 12.59
CA SER A 202 -9.26 4.71 13.01
C SER A 202 -8.56 4.71 14.36
N SER A 203 -7.91 5.81 14.71
CA SER A 203 -7.36 6.01 16.05
C SER A 203 -7.51 7.46 16.49
N PRO A 204 -7.68 7.74 17.80
CA PRO A 204 -7.76 9.11 18.29
C PRO A 204 -6.54 9.96 17.95
N ALA A 205 -5.35 9.34 17.89
CA ALA A 205 -4.12 10.03 17.49
C ALA A 205 -4.15 10.42 16.01
N MET A 206 -4.66 9.53 15.14
CA MET A 206 -4.86 9.82 13.73
C MET A 206 -5.89 10.95 13.52
N ASP A 207 -6.99 10.97 14.29
CA ASP A 207 -8.00 12.03 14.21
C ASP A 207 -7.44 13.43 14.54
N VAL A 208 -6.49 13.51 15.47
CA VAL A 208 -5.79 14.77 15.79
C VAL A 208 -4.97 15.23 14.59
N VAL A 209 -4.14 14.36 14.00
CA VAL A 209 -3.35 14.70 12.80
C VAL A 209 -4.25 15.15 11.64
N ILE A 210 -5.36 14.45 11.43
CA ILE A 210 -6.33 14.80 10.37
C ILE A 210 -6.95 16.18 10.63
N THR A 211 -7.27 16.50 11.88
CA THR A 211 -7.81 17.81 12.26
C THR A 211 -6.79 18.91 12.02
N ASP A 212 -5.54 18.71 12.45
CA ASP A 212 -4.47 19.69 12.25
C ASP A 212 -4.16 19.91 10.75
N LEU A 213 -4.17 18.84 9.95
CA LEU A 213 -4.04 18.94 8.49
C LEU A 213 -5.20 19.75 7.88
N ARG A 214 -6.43 19.52 8.34
CA ARG A 214 -7.62 20.24 7.86
C ARG A 214 -7.56 21.74 8.16
N GLU A 215 -6.97 22.12 9.30
CA GLU A 215 -6.87 23.50 9.76
C GLU A 215 -5.62 24.23 9.23
N THR A 216 -4.66 23.48 8.67
CA THR A 216 -3.44 24.02 8.06
C THR A 216 -3.70 24.47 6.63
N ASP A 217 -3.13 25.61 6.22
CA ASP A 217 -3.16 26.04 4.82
C ASP A 217 -2.45 24.99 3.94
N PRO A 218 -3.13 24.35 2.97
CA PRO A 218 -2.52 23.34 2.12
C PRO A 218 -1.37 23.89 1.24
N ALA A 219 -1.24 25.22 1.09
CA ALA A 219 -0.11 25.85 0.44
C ALA A 219 1.15 25.94 1.32
N ASN A 220 1.02 25.76 2.64
CA ASN A 220 2.16 25.69 3.56
C ASN A 220 2.78 24.29 3.54
N ALA A 221 3.61 24.03 2.52
CA ALA A 221 4.23 22.73 2.29
C ALA A 221 4.98 22.19 3.51
N GLU A 222 5.75 23.02 4.22
CA GLU A 222 6.51 22.60 5.39
C GLU A 222 5.59 22.06 6.50
N ALA A 223 4.50 22.77 6.79
CA ALA A 223 3.56 22.37 7.84
C ALA A 223 2.79 21.09 7.48
N VAL A 224 2.26 20.98 6.26
CA VAL A 224 1.51 19.78 5.85
C VAL A 224 2.42 18.56 5.70
N ILE A 225 3.69 18.73 5.32
CA ILE A 225 4.66 17.64 5.29
C ILE A 225 4.94 17.15 6.70
N ALA A 226 5.21 18.05 7.65
CA ALA A 226 5.47 17.69 9.04
C ALA A 226 4.30 16.90 9.65
N LEU A 227 3.07 17.37 9.45
CA LEU A 227 1.86 16.67 9.91
C LEU A 227 1.66 15.32 9.19
N GLY A 228 1.90 15.28 7.88
CA GLY A 228 1.85 14.05 7.10
C GLY A 228 2.82 12.99 7.60
N ILE A 229 4.06 13.38 7.97
CA ILE A 229 5.05 12.49 8.58
C ILE A 229 4.50 11.90 9.90
N GLU A 230 3.91 12.71 10.77
CA GLU A 230 3.33 12.21 12.03
C GLU A 230 2.18 11.21 11.77
N GLY A 231 1.30 11.51 10.81
CA GLY A 231 0.25 10.57 10.39
C GLY A 231 0.81 9.25 9.84
N LEU A 232 1.86 9.32 9.01
CA LEU A 232 2.51 8.12 8.48
C LEU A 232 3.22 7.30 9.57
N LYS A 233 3.81 7.93 10.60
CA LYS A 233 4.37 7.21 11.76
C LYS A 233 3.30 6.41 12.50
N ILE A 234 2.11 7.00 12.69
CA ILE A 234 0.96 6.29 13.27
C ILE A 234 0.57 5.11 12.38
N ALA A 235 0.42 5.33 11.07
CA ALA A 235 0.05 4.28 10.14
C ALA A 235 1.08 3.13 10.08
N VAL A 236 2.38 3.41 10.16
CA VAL A 236 3.42 2.38 10.27
C VAL A 236 3.32 1.61 11.60
N THR A 237 3.05 2.32 12.69
CA THR A 237 2.99 1.73 14.04
C THR A 237 1.77 0.82 14.20
N GLU A 238 0.60 1.27 13.74
CA GLU A 238 -0.68 0.56 13.91
C GLU A 238 -1.05 -0.34 12.73
N MET A 239 -0.37 -0.21 11.59
CA MET A 239 -0.49 -1.05 10.39
C MET A 239 -1.95 -1.30 9.94
N PRO A 240 -2.75 -0.25 9.62
CA PRO A 240 -4.16 -0.40 9.20
C PRO A 240 -4.36 -1.15 7.88
N GLY A 241 -3.27 -1.33 7.13
CA GLY A 241 -3.14 -2.09 5.91
C GLY A 241 -1.65 -2.35 5.68
N ILE A 242 -1.30 -3.32 4.84
CA ILE A 242 0.10 -3.66 4.58
C ILE A 242 0.48 -3.06 3.22
N PRO A 243 1.28 -1.98 3.16
CA PRO A 243 1.75 -1.50 1.87
C PRO A 243 2.58 -2.58 1.17
N THR A 244 2.91 -2.44 -0.12
CA THR A 244 3.83 -3.39 -0.80
C THR A 244 4.76 -2.68 -1.78
N PHE A 245 4.20 -2.02 -2.79
CA PHE A 245 4.94 -1.25 -3.78
C PHE A 245 4.02 -0.25 -4.48
N GLY A 246 4.60 0.72 -5.19
CA GLY A 246 3.82 1.66 -5.99
C GLY A 246 3.10 0.93 -7.13
N TYR A 247 1.82 1.25 -7.34
CA TYR A 247 1.01 0.63 -8.39
C TYR A 247 1.64 0.83 -9.77
N ILE A 248 1.84 -0.28 -10.47
CA ILE A 248 2.35 -0.34 -11.85
C ILE A 248 1.14 -0.49 -12.78
N GLY A 249 0.71 0.63 -13.35
CA GLY A 249 -0.35 0.64 -14.34
C GLY A 249 0.18 0.35 -15.74
N PHE A 250 -0.46 -0.58 -16.44
CA PHE A 250 -0.22 -0.82 -17.85
C PHE A 250 -1.27 -0.09 -18.68
N ILE A 251 -0.81 0.68 -19.66
CA ILE A 251 -1.69 1.45 -20.54
C ILE A 251 -1.25 1.19 -21.97
N ALA A 252 -2.23 0.97 -22.83
CA ALA A 252 -2.05 0.86 -24.26
C ALA A 252 -3.12 1.71 -24.94
N TRP A 253 -2.77 2.33 -26.06
CA TRP A 253 -3.68 3.06 -26.91
C TRP A 253 -3.37 2.77 -28.38
N ASP A 254 -4.40 2.90 -29.20
CA ASP A 254 -4.29 2.81 -30.64
C ASP A 254 -4.09 4.21 -31.24
N GLN A 255 -3.15 4.35 -32.18
CA GLN A 255 -2.88 5.60 -32.90
C GLN A 255 -3.39 5.60 -34.34
N THR A 256 -4.32 4.71 -34.68
CA THR A 256 -4.91 4.64 -36.03
C THR A 256 -5.73 5.89 -36.33
N TYR A 257 -6.55 6.36 -35.39
CA TYR A 257 -7.44 7.52 -35.57
C TYR A 257 -7.05 8.74 -34.71
N TRP A 258 -6.35 8.54 -33.60
CA TRP A 258 -6.01 9.59 -32.65
C TRP A 258 -4.56 9.52 -32.23
N THR A 259 -3.83 10.63 -32.33
CA THR A 259 -2.47 10.80 -31.85
C THR A 259 -2.42 11.73 -30.65
N ASN A 260 -1.20 12.01 -30.17
CA ASN A 260 -0.93 12.88 -29.05
C ASN A 260 -1.53 12.37 -27.72
N TRP A 261 -1.55 11.05 -27.52
CA TRP A 261 -1.89 10.46 -26.22
C TRP A 261 -0.85 10.84 -25.15
N PRO A 262 -1.27 11.10 -23.90
CA PRO A 262 -0.33 11.38 -22.83
C PRO A 262 0.40 10.09 -22.43
N GLY A 263 1.72 10.12 -22.51
CA GLY A 263 2.60 8.99 -22.21
C GLY A 263 3.86 9.46 -21.48
N ALA A 264 4.80 8.55 -21.22
CA ALA A 264 6.06 8.91 -20.56
C ALA A 264 6.86 9.94 -21.37
N GLU A 265 6.74 9.91 -22.70
CA GLU A 265 7.39 10.79 -23.65
C GLU A 265 6.70 12.15 -23.78
N ASN A 266 5.41 12.23 -23.45
CA ASN A 266 4.62 13.47 -23.50
C ASN A 266 3.60 13.53 -22.34
N PRO A 267 4.05 13.74 -21.09
CA PRO A 267 3.20 13.62 -19.91
C PRO A 267 2.43 14.92 -19.61
N TYR A 268 1.67 15.45 -20.58
CA TYR A 268 0.91 16.69 -20.38
C TYR A 268 -0.30 16.52 -19.45
N THR A 269 -0.71 15.27 -19.19
CA THR A 269 -1.68 14.90 -18.14
C THR A 269 -1.47 13.44 -17.75
N GLN A 270 -2.20 12.96 -16.74
CA GLN A 270 -2.13 11.56 -16.33
C GLN A 270 -2.69 10.63 -17.45
N PRO A 271 -2.13 9.44 -17.65
CA PRO A 271 -2.42 8.62 -18.84
C PRO A 271 -3.65 7.68 -18.73
N TYR A 272 -4.35 7.61 -17.59
CA TYR A 272 -5.46 6.66 -17.41
C TYR A 272 -6.79 7.14 -17.99
N THR A 273 -7.29 6.45 -19.02
CA THR A 273 -8.56 6.78 -19.71
C THR A 273 -9.82 6.35 -18.98
N HIS A 274 -9.71 5.48 -17.97
CA HIS A 274 -10.83 4.94 -17.21
C HIS A 274 -11.18 5.78 -15.96
N TRP A 275 -10.46 6.88 -15.73
CA TRP A 275 -10.69 7.80 -14.62
C TRP A 275 -11.19 9.16 -15.10
N GLY A 276 -11.58 9.99 -14.13
CA GLY A 276 -12.04 11.36 -14.36
C GLY A 276 -11.14 12.23 -15.26
N PRO A 277 -9.79 12.08 -15.30
CA PRO A 277 -8.96 12.96 -16.10
C PRO A 277 -8.96 12.66 -17.61
N PHE A 278 -9.63 11.59 -18.07
CA PHE A 278 -9.81 11.35 -19.51
C PHE A 278 -10.43 12.56 -20.23
N LYS A 279 -11.36 13.27 -19.58
CA LYS A 279 -11.96 14.51 -20.11
C LYS A 279 -10.94 15.63 -20.36
N TYR A 280 -9.80 15.62 -19.68
CA TYR A 280 -8.71 16.58 -19.88
C TYR A 280 -7.73 16.11 -20.95
N MET A 281 -7.77 14.83 -21.36
CA MET A 281 -6.98 14.33 -22.50
C MET A 281 -7.62 14.70 -23.82
N THR A 282 -8.95 14.58 -23.92
CA THR A 282 -9.68 14.70 -25.19
C THR A 282 -9.45 16.00 -25.95
N PRO A 283 -9.26 17.19 -25.34
CA PRO A 283 -8.97 18.42 -26.09
C PRO A 283 -7.59 18.44 -26.76
N PHE A 284 -6.68 17.57 -26.32
CA PHE A 284 -5.31 17.47 -26.83
C PHE A 284 -5.13 16.31 -27.80
N LEU A 285 -6.09 15.40 -27.92
CA LEU A 285 -6.01 14.33 -28.91
C LEU A 285 -6.15 14.92 -30.31
N GLU A 286 -5.28 14.47 -31.21
CA GLU A 286 -5.23 14.97 -32.59
C GLU A 286 -5.75 13.90 -33.55
N PRO A 287 -6.70 14.22 -34.44
CA PRO A 287 -7.16 13.25 -35.43
C PRO A 287 -6.08 13.00 -36.47
N THR A 288 -5.89 11.74 -36.88
CA THR A 288 -4.93 11.37 -37.93
C THR A 288 -5.41 11.74 -39.34
N GLY A 289 -6.70 12.05 -39.50
CA GLY A 289 -7.35 12.34 -40.78
C GLY A 289 -7.72 11.10 -41.61
N ARG A 290 -7.67 9.90 -41.02
CA ARG A 290 -8.14 8.64 -41.61
C ARG A 290 -9.64 8.43 -41.43
#